data_AF-A0A839N9A8-F1
#
_entry.id   AF-A0A839N9A8-F1
#
_cell.length_a   1.000
_cell.length_b   1.000
_cell.length_c   1.000
_cell.angle_alpha   90.00
_cell.angle_beta   90.00
_cell.angle_gamma   90.00
#
_symmetry.space_group_name_H-M   'P 1'
#
loop_
_entity.id
_entity.type
_entity.pdbx_description
1 polymer ?
#
loop_
_entity_poly.entity_id
_entity_poly.type
_entity_poly.pdbx_seq_one_letter_code
_entity_poly.pdbx_strand_id
1 'polypeptide(L)'
;MGADLLAIVDIRASQINRCAWCLDMHTADARKAGVEQRKIDLIAAWHEAPALFTEREPAALALTEQVTLLHHEGVTDDVWARVSAVYDEKETVHLLMAIAVINVWNRMNVTARTDLPPEPATAG
;
A
#
# COMPACT_ATOMS: atom_id res chain seq x y z
N MET A 1 10.48 8.38 4.98
CA MET A 1 9.26 7.55 4.96
C MET A 1 9.44 6.39 5.92
N GLY A 2 8.51 6.19 6.86
CA GLY A 2 8.59 5.12 7.86
C GLY A 2 8.12 3.77 7.33
N ALA A 3 8.51 2.70 8.02
CA ALA A 3 8.11 1.32 7.68
C ALA A 3 6.61 1.08 7.82
N ASP A 4 5.96 1.81 8.74
CA ASP A 4 4.52 1.84 8.96
C ASP A 4 3.74 2.28 7.71
N LEU A 5 4.14 3.40 7.10
CA LEU A 5 3.51 3.94 5.91
C LEU A 5 3.71 3.01 4.69
N LEU A 6 4.92 2.47 4.53
CA LEU A 6 5.22 1.52 3.45
C LEU A 6 4.35 0.26 3.55
N ALA A 7 4.20 -0.29 4.75
CA ALA A 7 3.37 -1.48 4.95
C ALA A 7 1.88 -1.21 4.62
N ILE A 8 1.36 -0.02 4.93
CA ILE A 8 -0.02 0.36 4.57
C ILE A 8 -0.22 0.41 3.05
N VAL A 9 0.74 1.01 2.33
CA VAL A 9 0.76 1.05 0.85
C VAL A 9 0.80 -0.37 0.28
N ASP A 10 1.70 -1.21 0.81
CA ASP A 10 1.89 -2.56 0.31
C ASP A 10 0.65 -3.44 0.53
N ILE A 11 0.01 -3.31 1.70
CA ILE A 11 -1.27 -3.95 2.00
C ILE A 11 -2.33 -3.52 0.99
N ARG A 12 -2.48 -2.21 0.75
CA ARG A 12 -3.58 -1.72 -0.11
C ARG A 12 -3.41 -2.17 -1.56
N ALA A 13 -2.20 -2.06 -2.11
CA ALA A 13 -1.91 -2.56 -3.46
C ALA A 13 -2.17 -4.08 -3.55
N SER A 14 -1.76 -4.84 -2.52
CA SER A 14 -1.95 -6.29 -2.47
C SER A 14 -3.42 -6.70 -2.36
N GLN A 15 -4.25 -5.94 -1.64
CA GLN A 15 -5.70 -6.14 -1.58
C GLN A 15 -6.34 -5.98 -2.97
N ILE A 16 -6.01 -4.89 -3.68
CA ILE A 16 -6.53 -4.61 -5.02
C ILE A 16 -6.11 -5.71 -6.01
N ASN A 17 -4.83 -6.09 -5.98
CA ASN A 17 -4.29 -7.12 -6.86
C ASN A 17 -4.64 -8.56 -6.42
N ARG A 18 -5.27 -8.74 -5.24
CA ARG A 18 -5.65 -10.04 -4.67
C ARG A 18 -4.45 -10.98 -4.47
N CYS A 19 -3.28 -10.45 -4.12
CA CYS A 19 -2.10 -11.26 -3.81
C CYS A 19 -2.15 -11.76 -2.36
N ALA A 20 -2.60 -13.00 -2.14
CA ALA A 20 -2.70 -13.59 -0.80
C ALA A 20 -1.35 -13.64 -0.08
N TRP A 21 -0.29 -14.11 -0.75
CA TRP A 21 1.08 -14.14 -0.21
C TRP A 21 1.56 -12.77 0.26
N CYS A 22 1.42 -11.76 -0.61
CA CYS A 22 1.87 -10.41 -0.32
C CYS A 22 1.06 -9.79 0.82
N LEU A 23 -0.26 -10.03 0.85
CA LEU A 23 -1.13 -9.52 1.91
C LEU A 23 -0.79 -10.14 3.27
N ASP A 24 -0.58 -11.46 3.32
CA ASP A 24 -0.14 -12.15 4.53
C ASP A 24 1.17 -11.56 5.06
N MET A 25 2.17 -11.44 4.18
CA MET A 25 3.48 -10.87 4.52
C MET A 25 3.40 -9.43 5.03
N HIS A 26 2.76 -8.54 4.28
CA HIS A 26 2.76 -7.11 4.61
C HIS A 26 1.85 -6.76 5.78
N THR A 27 0.82 -7.57 6.08
CA THR A 27 0.08 -7.41 7.34
C THR A 27 0.90 -7.83 8.56
N ALA A 28 1.78 -8.83 8.43
CA ALA A 28 2.75 -9.16 9.49
C ALA A 28 3.78 -8.04 9.67
N ASP A 29 4.30 -7.49 8.58
CA ASP A 29 5.26 -6.39 8.62
C ASP A 29 4.65 -5.11 9.20
N ALA A 30 3.40 -4.79 8.87
CA ALA A 30 2.67 -3.66 9.46
C ALA A 30 2.57 -3.78 10.99
N ARG A 31 2.24 -4.98 11.50
CA ARG A 31 2.20 -5.24 12.96
C ARG A 31 3.57 -5.05 13.59
N LYS A 32 4.64 -5.54 12.95
CA LYS A 32 6.02 -5.35 13.42
C LYS A 32 6.44 -3.88 13.44
N ALA A 33 5.96 -3.09 12.47
CA ALA A 33 6.19 -1.66 12.39
C ALA A 33 5.34 -0.84 13.38
N GLY A 34 4.48 -1.49 14.18
CA GLY A 34 3.65 -0.82 15.18
C GLY A 34 2.35 -0.23 14.64
N VAL A 35 1.92 -0.63 13.42
CA VAL A 35 0.61 -0.23 12.89
C VAL A 35 -0.48 -0.91 13.71
N GLU A 36 -1.44 -0.13 14.17
CA GLU A 36 -2.55 -0.60 15.00
C GLU A 36 -3.47 -1.55 14.19
N GLN A 37 -3.95 -2.62 14.83
CA GLN A 37 -4.69 -3.69 14.15
C GLN A 37 -5.99 -3.18 13.52
N ARG A 38 -6.76 -2.34 14.22
CA ARG A 38 -7.98 -1.73 13.66
C ARG A 38 -7.68 -0.83 12.45
N LYS A 39 -6.53 -0.15 12.40
CA LYS A 39 -6.09 0.53 11.16
C LYS A 39 -5.89 -0.48 10.03
N ILE A 40 -5.14 -1.56 10.25
CA ILE A 40 -4.89 -2.62 9.25
C ILE A 40 -6.21 -3.18 8.69
N ASP A 41 -7.15 -3.51 9.58
CA ASP A 41 -8.46 -4.08 9.22
C ASP A 41 -9.30 -3.14 8.36
N LEU A 42 -9.11 -1.82 8.50
CA LEU A 42 -9.90 -0.78 7.83
C LEU A 42 -9.19 -0.14 6.62
N ILE A 43 -7.97 -0.56 6.26
CA ILE A 43 -7.26 -0.05 5.06
C ILE A 43 -8.11 -0.19 3.80
N ALA A 44 -8.87 -1.29 3.65
CA ALA A 44 -9.69 -1.52 2.46
C ALA A 44 -10.86 -0.52 2.32
N ALA A 45 -11.23 0.15 3.42
CA ALA A 45 -12.33 1.11 3.52
C ALA A 45 -11.85 2.47 4.05
N TRP A 46 -10.58 2.81 3.81
CA TRP A 46 -9.92 3.97 4.42
C TRP A 46 -10.65 5.30 4.20
N HIS A 47 -11.31 5.46 3.05
CA HIS A 47 -12.13 6.63 2.71
C HIS A 47 -13.25 6.92 3.71
N GLU A 48 -13.81 5.86 4.32
CA GLU A 48 -14.92 5.95 5.28
C GLU A 48 -14.44 6.15 6.73
N ALA A 49 -13.13 6.06 6.98
CA ALA A 49 -12.53 6.18 8.31
C ALA A 49 -11.34 7.16 8.35
N PRO A 50 -11.44 8.37 7.78
CA PRO A 50 -10.30 9.28 7.62
C PRO A 50 -9.65 9.67 8.96
N ALA A 51 -10.43 9.72 10.05
CA ALA A 51 -9.93 10.03 11.39
C ALA A 51 -8.98 8.98 11.98
N LEU A 52 -8.91 7.77 11.40
CA LEU A 52 -7.95 6.74 11.82
C LEU A 52 -6.58 6.90 11.16
N PHE A 53 -6.50 7.71 10.11
CA PHE A 53 -5.29 7.91 9.32
C PHE A 53 -4.73 9.31 9.58
N THR A 54 -3.40 9.42 9.54
CA THR A 54 -2.67 10.69 9.55
C THR A 54 -2.90 11.43 8.24
N GLU A 55 -2.52 12.71 8.15
CA GLU A 55 -2.70 13.49 6.91
C GLU A 55 -2.00 12.88 5.67
N ARG A 56 -0.85 12.22 5.88
CA ARG A 56 -0.02 11.66 4.80
C ARG A 56 -0.58 10.34 4.26
N GLU A 57 -1.15 9.50 5.12
CA GLU A 57 -1.61 8.16 4.77
C GLU A 57 -2.72 8.13 3.69
N PRO A 58 -3.81 8.94 3.76
CA PRO A 58 -4.82 9.04 2.72
C PRO A 58 -4.28 9.47 1.36
N ALA A 59 -3.31 10.39 1.33
CA ALA A 59 -2.68 10.82 0.08
C ALA A 59 -1.88 9.67 -0.55
N ALA A 60 -1.11 8.93 0.26
CA ALA A 60 -0.41 7.73 -0.19
C ALA A 60 -1.37 6.61 -0.64
N LEU A 61 -2.45 6.37 0.11
CA LEU A 61 -3.45 5.37 -0.25
C LEU A 61 -4.14 5.73 -1.57
N ALA A 62 -4.60 6.97 -1.76
CA ALA A 62 -5.21 7.41 -3.01
C ALA A 62 -4.26 7.25 -4.22
N LEU A 63 -2.99 7.63 -4.07
CA LEU A 63 -1.98 7.42 -5.11
C LEU A 63 -1.77 5.92 -5.38
N THR A 64 -1.68 5.11 -4.32
CA THR A 64 -1.52 3.66 -4.41
C THR A 64 -2.65 3.03 -5.23
N GLU A 65 -3.90 3.41 -4.97
CA GLU A 65 -5.05 2.90 -5.73
C GLU A 65 -4.96 3.28 -7.21
N GLN A 66 -4.75 4.56 -7.54
CA GLN A 66 -4.72 5.02 -8.93
C GLN A 66 -3.53 4.47 -9.73
N VAL A 67 -2.35 4.34 -9.11
CA VAL A 67 -1.17 3.72 -9.76
C VAL A 67 -1.37 2.21 -9.92
N THR A 68 -2.02 1.54 -8.97
CA THR A 68 -2.31 0.09 -9.08
C THR A 68 -3.36 -0.17 -10.18
N LEU A 69 -4.34 0.72 -10.28
CA LEU A 69 -5.44 0.70 -11.25
C LEU A 69 -5.16 1.59 -12.47
N LEU A 70 -3.89 1.75 -12.85
CA LEU A 70 -3.44 2.71 -13.89
C LEU A 70 -4.21 2.61 -15.22
N HIS A 71 -4.70 1.41 -15.56
CA HIS A 71 -5.46 1.12 -16.76
C HIS A 71 -6.86 1.77 -16.82
N HIS A 72 -7.37 2.34 -15.72
CA HIS A 72 -8.64 3.05 -15.69
C HIS A 72 -8.49 4.49 -16.20
N GLU A 73 -8.04 5.41 -15.35
CA GLU A 73 -7.95 6.85 -15.67
C GLU A 73 -6.56 7.44 -15.41
N GLY A 74 -5.60 6.59 -15.01
CA GLY A 74 -4.28 7.05 -14.55
C GLY A 74 -4.34 7.78 -13.20
N VAL A 75 -3.30 8.58 -12.93
CA VAL A 75 -3.25 9.43 -11.73
C VAL A 75 -3.86 10.79 -12.07
N THR A 76 -4.95 11.13 -11.40
CA THR A 76 -5.66 12.42 -11.56
C THR A 76 -4.87 13.58 -10.96
N ASP A 77 -5.04 14.79 -11.52
CA ASP A 77 -4.42 16.01 -10.99
C ASP A 77 -4.79 16.26 -9.52
N ASP A 78 -6.01 15.94 -9.10
CA ASP A 78 -6.47 16.09 -7.70
C ASP A 78 -5.74 15.15 -6.73
N VAL A 79 -5.41 13.93 -7.15
CA VAL A 79 -4.59 13.02 -6.34
C VAL A 79 -3.14 13.51 -6.32
N TRP A 80 -2.60 13.91 -7.48
CA TRP A 80 -1.24 14.42 -7.57
C TRP A 80 -1.04 15.66 -6.68
N ALA A 81 -1.96 16.63 -6.75
CA ALA A 81 -1.92 17.84 -5.92
C ALA A 81 -1.95 17.53 -4.41
N ARG A 82 -2.78 16.56 -3.99
CA ARG A 82 -2.84 16.11 -2.58
C ARG A 82 -1.52 15.48 -2.12
N VAL A 83 -0.88 14.67 -2.97
CA VAL A 83 0.42 14.08 -2.68
C VAL A 83 1.49 15.16 -2.59
N SER A 84 1.59 16.04 -3.59
CA SER A 84 2.59 17.13 -3.62
C SER A 84 2.43 18.14 -2.48
N ALA A 85 1.24 18.24 -1.87
CA ALA A 85 1.02 19.10 -0.70
C ALA A 85 1.67 18.57 0.58
N VAL A 86 1.86 17.25 0.71
CA VAL A 86 2.29 16.61 1.98
C VAL A 86 3.55 15.75 1.86
N TYR A 87 4.01 15.48 0.63
CA TYR A 87 5.27 14.79 0.31
C TYR A 87 6.15 15.72 -0.53
N ASP A 88 7.44 15.81 -0.19
CA ASP A 88 8.41 16.48 -1.07
C ASP A 88 8.72 15.63 -2.33
N GLU A 89 9.50 16.18 -3.26
CA GLU A 89 9.85 15.49 -4.51
C GLU A 89 10.54 14.14 -4.27
N LYS A 90 11.49 14.07 -3.34
CA LYS A 90 12.23 12.86 -3.04
C LYS A 90 11.34 11.81 -2.38
N GLU A 91 10.49 12.23 -1.46
CA GLU A 91 9.52 11.37 -0.80
C GLU A 91 8.47 10.85 -1.79
N THR A 92 8.02 11.69 -2.72
CA THR A 92 7.08 11.30 -3.79
C THR A 92 7.68 10.25 -4.71
N VAL A 93 8.95 10.42 -5.13
CA VAL A 93 9.67 9.41 -5.91
C VAL A 93 9.80 8.11 -5.13
N HIS A 94 10.15 8.17 -3.83
CA HIS A 94 10.22 6.97 -3.00
C HIS A 94 8.87 6.27 -2.87
N LEU A 95 7.77 7.02 -2.75
CA LEU A 95 6.41 6.48 -2.66
C LEU A 95 6.01 5.78 -3.97
N LEU A 96 6.25 6.42 -5.12
CA LEU A 96 6.02 5.81 -6.43
C LEU A 96 6.82 4.53 -6.62
N MET A 97 8.09 4.53 -6.20
CA MET A 97 8.94 3.33 -6.26
C MET A 97 8.39 2.20 -5.39
N ALA A 98 7.95 2.50 -4.16
CA ALA A 98 7.31 1.50 -3.29
C ALA A 98 6.07 0.90 -3.95
N ILE A 99 5.15 1.75 -4.45
CA ILE A 99 3.93 1.31 -5.13
C ILE A 99 4.25 0.45 -6.37
N ALA A 100 5.25 0.84 -7.16
CA ALA A 100 5.68 0.08 -8.33
C ALA A 100 6.25 -1.29 -7.95
N VAL A 101 7.11 -1.34 -6.94
CA VAL A 101 7.74 -2.58 -6.46
C VAL A 101 6.70 -3.56 -5.93
N ILE A 102 5.74 -3.13 -5.10
CA ILE A 102 4.69 -4.04 -4.64
C ILE A 102 3.81 -4.52 -5.79
N ASN A 103 3.54 -3.68 -6.78
CA ASN A 103 2.81 -4.08 -7.98
C ASN A 103 3.56 -5.14 -8.80
N VAL A 104 4.89 -5.10 -8.85
CA VAL A 104 5.72 -6.16 -9.45
C VAL A 104 5.60 -7.45 -8.64
N TRP A 105 5.76 -7.40 -7.31
CA TRP A 105 5.64 -8.58 -6.44
C TRP A 105 4.26 -9.23 -6.47
N ASN A 106 3.20 -8.43 -6.49
CA ASN A 106 1.83 -8.92 -6.63
C ASN A 106 1.67 -9.69 -7.95
N ARG A 107 2.13 -9.13 -9.07
CA ARG A 107 2.05 -9.78 -10.38
C ARG A 107 2.84 -11.09 -10.40
N MET A 108 4.07 -11.10 -9.89
CA MET A 108 4.89 -12.32 -9.86
C MET A 108 4.24 -13.42 -9.01
N ASN A 109 3.82 -13.12 -7.77
CA ASN A 109 3.25 -14.15 -6.89
C ASN A 109 1.89 -14.67 -7.36
N VAL A 110 1.01 -13.78 -7.85
CA VAL A 110 -0.31 -14.19 -8.36
C VAL A 110 -0.16 -15.05 -9.61
N THR A 111 0.71 -14.66 -10.56
CA THR A 111 0.92 -15.40 -11.81
C THR A 111 1.63 -16.73 -11.57
N ALA A 112 2.59 -16.77 -10.65
CA ALA A 112 3.32 -17.98 -10.26
C ALA A 112 2.50 -18.93 -9.37
N ARG A 113 1.34 -18.49 -8.85
CA ARG A 113 0.51 -19.23 -7.89
C ARG A 113 1.29 -19.63 -6.63
N THR A 114 2.05 -18.70 -6.08
CA THR A 114 2.81 -18.92 -4.85
C THR A 114 1.86 -19.30 -3.70
N ASP A 115 2.03 -20.50 -3.15
CA ASP A 115 1.26 -21.00 -2.00
C ASP A 115 1.65 -20.26 -0.72
N LEU A 116 0.69 -20.07 0.19
CA LEU A 116 0.97 -19.49 1.50
C LEU A 116 1.88 -20.39 2.35
N PRO A 117 2.83 -19.80 3.11
CA PRO A 117 3.59 -20.56 4.08
C PRO A 117 2.70 -20.88 5.30
N PRO A 118 3.07 -21.88 6.12
CA PRO A 118 2.31 -22.22 7.33
C PRO A 118 2.34 -21.11 8.40
N GLU A 119 3.35 -20.24 8.36
CA GLU A 119 3.46 -19.04 9.18
C GLU A 119 3.69 -17.83 8.28
N PRO A 120 3.27 -16.61 8.66
CA PRO A 120 3.40 -15.46 7.79
C PRO A 120 4.82 -15.21 7.32
N ALA A 121 4.99 -15.05 6.01
CA ALA A 121 6.24 -14.56 5.46
C ALA A 121 6.51 -13.14 6.01
N THR A 122 7.77 -12.73 6.05
CA THR A 122 8.11 -11.37 6.47
C THR A 122 9.11 -10.81 5.49
N ALA A 123 8.99 -9.54 5.11
CA ALA A 123 10.03 -8.91 4.30
C ALA A 123 11.36 -9.00 5.06
N GLY A 124 12.38 -9.53 4.38
CA GLY A 124 13.75 -9.66 4.90
C GLY A 124 14.48 -8.33 5.00
#